data_AF-A0A967BFH8-F1
#
_entry.id   AF-A0A967BFH8-F1
#
_cell.length_a   1.000
_cell.length_b   1.000
_cell.length_c   1.000
_cell.angle_alpha   90.00
_cell.angle_beta   90.00
_cell.angle_gamma   90.00
#
_symmetry.space_group_name_H-M   'P 1'
#
loop_
_entity.id
_entity.type
_entity.pdbx_description
1 polymer ?
#
loop_
_entity_poly.entity_id
_entity_poly.type
_entity_poly.pdbx_seq_one_letter_code
_entity_poly.pdbx_strand_id
1 'polypeptide(L)' 'MKINVNGERHDVSATALDAILDELGYGGAKVATAVNETFVPAPLRAQTTLTEGDRLEIVAPRQGG' A
#
# COMPACT_ATOMS: atom_id res chain seq x y z
N MET A 1 3.43 6.33 11.70
CA MET A 1 2.98 7.50 10.93
C MET A 1 1.58 7.23 10.44
N LYS A 2 0.72 8.25 10.41
CA LYS A 2 -0.67 8.05 10.02
C LYS A 2 -0.86 8.23 8.53
N ILE A 3 -1.34 7.19 7.84
CA ILE A 3 -1.70 7.23 6.42
C ILE A 3 -3.17 6.84 6.22
N ASN A 4 -3.71 7.10 5.04
CA ASN A 4 -5.06 6.68 4.67
C ASN A 4 -4.96 5.45 3.77
N VAL A 5 -5.44 4.29 4.21
CA VAL A 5 -5.46 3.05 3.43
C VAL A 5 -6.89 2.71 3.04
N ASN A 6 -7.21 2.65 1.74
CA ASN A 6 -8.56 2.36 1.24
C ASN A 6 -9.67 3.22 1.91
N GLY A 7 -9.38 4.49 2.23
CA GLY A 7 -10.29 5.38 2.93
C GLY A 7 -10.20 5.36 4.46
N GLU A 8 -9.57 4.37 5.08
CA GLU A 8 -9.44 4.22 6.54
C GLU A 8 -8.09 4.77 7.05
N ARG A 9 -8.04 5.29 8.29
CA ARG A 9 -6.78 5.77 8.87
C ARG A 9 -6.02 4.63 9.54
N HIS A 10 -4.77 4.43 9.16
CA HIS A 10 -3.87 3.44 9.76
C HIS A 10 -2.64 4.14 10.34
N ASP A 11 -2.18 3.67 11.50
CA ASP A 11 -0.85 4.02 12.00
C ASP A 11 0.12 2.90 11.59
N VAL A 12 1.15 3.25 10.82
CA VAL A 12 2.15 2.31 10.31
C VAL A 12 3.54 2.70 10.77
N SER A 13 4.38 1.72 11.11
CA SER A 13 5.75 1.97 11.54
C SER A 13 6.72 2.15 10.36
N ALA A 14 6.46 1.45 9.26
CA ALA A 14 7.28 1.49 8.05
C ALA A 14 7.02 2.74 7.19
N THR A 15 8.01 3.06 6.35
CA THR A 15 7.91 4.15 5.37
C THR A 15 7.98 3.64 3.92
N ALA A 16 8.65 2.52 3.66
CA ALA A 16 8.68 1.89 2.35
C ALA A 16 7.38 1.13 2.07
N LEU A 17 6.85 1.23 0.85
CA LEU A 17 5.55 0.68 0.49
C LEU A 17 5.49 -0.85 0.65
N ASP A 18 6.54 -1.57 0.30
CA ASP A 18 6.60 -3.02 0.50
C ASP A 18 6.52 -3.40 1.98
N ALA A 19 7.30 -2.74 2.84
CA ALA A 19 7.27 -2.96 4.28
C ALA A 19 5.93 -2.54 4.92
N ILE A 20 5.29 -1.48 4.41
CA ILE A 20 3.93 -1.10 4.83
C ILE A 20 2.92 -2.19 4.44
N LEU A 21 3.04 -2.77 3.24
CA LEU A 21 2.18 -3.89 2.84
C LEU A 21 2.41 -5.11 3.73
N ASP A 22 3.66 -5.43 4.08
CA ASP A 22 3.98 -6.50 5.02
C ASP A 22 3.31 -6.26 6.39
N GLU A 23 3.47 -5.06 6.94
CA GLU A 23 2.90 -4.64 8.22
C GLU A 23 1.36 -4.75 8.23
N LEU A 24 0.72 -4.39 7.11
CA LEU A 24 -0.73 -4.47 6.92
C LEU A 24 -1.21 -5.89 6.56
N GLY A 25 -0.32 -6.89 6.47
CA GLY A 25 -0.67 -8.30 6.20
C GLY A 25 -0.76 -8.68 4.73
N TYR A 26 -0.26 -7.85 3.82
CA TYR A 26 -0.29 -8.04 2.36
C TYR A 26 1.04 -8.51 1.75
N GLY A 27 2.06 -8.81 2.55
CA GLY A 27 3.42 -9.10 2.07
C GLY A 27 3.62 -10.21 1.06
N GLY A 28 2.70 -11.19 1.02
CA GLY A 28 2.65 -12.24 0.00
C GLY A 28 1.41 -12.16 -0.90
N ALA A 29 0.56 -11.15 -0.71
CA ALA A 29 -0.70 -11.04 -1.40
C ALA A 29 -0.51 -10.49 -2.82
N LYS A 30 -1.21 -11.09 -3.78
CA LYS A 30 -1.34 -10.50 -5.12
C LYS A 30 -2.30 -9.33 -5.02
N VAL A 31 -1.78 -8.12 -4.89
CA VAL A 31 -2.55 -6.87 -4.85
C VAL A 31 -2.01 -5.86 -5.84
N ALA A 32 -2.88 -5.00 -6.38
CA ALA A 32 -2.50 -3.76 -7.03
C ALA A 32 -2.42 -2.64 -5.99
N THR A 33 -1.50 -1.69 -6.19
CA THR A 33 -1.26 -0.58 -5.25
C THR A 33 -1.22 0.75 -5.97
N ALA A 34 -1.79 1.79 -5.36
CA ALA A 34 -1.61 3.16 -5.78
C ALA A 34 -1.31 4.06 -4.57
N VAL A 35 -0.38 5.00 -4.73
CA VAL A 35 -0.05 6.02 -3.73
C VAL A 35 -0.45 7.37 -4.30
N ASN A 36 -1.31 8.10 -3.59
CA ASN A 36 -1.86 9.38 -4.03
C ASN A 36 -2.38 9.32 -5.48
N GLU A 37 -3.24 8.32 -5.74
CA GLU A 37 -3.87 8.06 -7.05
C GLU A 37 -2.88 7.65 -8.17
N THR A 38 -1.59 7.52 -7.86
CA THR A 38 -0.56 7.06 -8.80
C THR A 38 -0.29 5.58 -8.62
N PHE A 39 -0.50 4.78 -9.67
CA PHE A 39 -0.23 3.35 -9.64
C PHE A 39 1.25 3.06 -9.37
N VAL A 40 1.51 2.17 -8.41
CA VAL A 40 2.86 1.71 -8.07
C VAL A 40 2.98 0.22 -8.39
N PRO A 41 3.75 -0.17 -9.43
CA PRO A 41 3.97 -1.57 -9.78
C PRO A 41 4.83 -2.27 -8.73
N ALA A 42 4.65 -3.60 -8.60
CA ALA A 42 5.32 -4.41 -7.58
C ALA A 42 6.85 -4.20 -7.49
N PRO A 43 7.63 -4.14 -8.60
CA PRO A 43 9.08 -3.94 -8.54
C PRO A 43 9.52 -2.58 -7.99
N LEU A 44 8.63 -1.58 -7.97
CA LEU A 44 8.94 -0.23 -7.47
C LEU A 44 8.54 -0.02 -6.01
N ARG A 45 7.85 -0.98 -5.37
CA ARG A 45 7.33 -0.81 -4.00
C ARG A 45 8.44 -0.59 -2.97
N ALA A 46 9.52 -1.36 -3.05
CA ALA A 46 10.69 -1.21 -2.18
C ALA A 46 11.39 0.16 -2.31
N GLN A 47 11.19 0.86 -3.43
CA GLN A 47 11.76 2.18 -3.69
C GLN A 47 10.75 3.31 -3.45
N THR A 48 9.48 2.97 -3.25
CA THR A 48 8.41 3.95 -3.04
C THR A 48 8.26 4.20 -1.55
N THR A 49 8.60 5.41 -1.12
CA THR A 49 8.44 5.83 0.28
C THR A 49 7.15 6.63 0.43
N LEU A 50 6.39 6.33 1.47
CA LEU A 50 5.23 7.10 1.90
C LEU A 50 5.62 8.02 3.06
N THR A 51 4.82 9.08 3.21
CA THR A 51 4.90 10.07 4.28
C THR A 51 3.57 10.19 5.01
N GLU A 52 3.58 10.85 6.16
CA GLU A 52 2.35 11.06 6.93
C GLU A 52 1.29 11.80 6.10
N GLY A 53 0.06 11.27 6.11
CA GLY A 53 -1.07 11.82 5.36
C GLY A 53 -1.25 11.24 3.96
N ASP A 54 -0.29 10.48 3.43
CA ASP A 54 -0.42 9.87 2.10
C ASP A 54 -1.60 8.90 2.02
N ARG A 55 -2.17 8.78 0.81
CA ARG A 55 -3.26 7.86 0.50
C ARG A 55 -2.73 6.62 -0.21
N LEU A 56 -2.93 5.46 0.39
CA LEU A 56 -2.58 4.17 -0.15
C LEU A 56 -3.86 3.41 -0.52
N GLU A 57 -4.03 3.10 -1.80
CA GLU A 57 -5.08 2.20 -2.28
C GLU A 57 -4.49 0.81 -2.53
N ILE A 58 -5.14 -0.22 -1.99
CA ILE A 58 -4.78 -1.63 -2.09
C ILE A 58 -5.99 -2.39 -2.65
N VAL A 59 -5.84 -2.93 -3.86
CA VAL A 59 -6.90 -3.66 -4.56
C VAL A 59 -6.46 -5.11 -4.74
N ALA A 60 -7.15 -6.03 -4.08
CA ALA A 60 -7.02 -7.45 -4.36
C ALA A 60 -7.79 -7.80 -5.67
N PRO A 61 -7.26 -8.69 -6.52
CA PRO A 61 -7.97 -9.16 -7.69
C PRO A 61 -9.27 -9.81 -7.22
N ARG A 62 -10.39 -9.33 -7.75
CA ARG A 62 -11.65 -10.04 -7.63
C ARG A 62 -11.56 -11.23 -8.59
N GLN A 63 -11.59 -12.45 -8.06
CA GLN A 63 -11.72 -13.65 -8.89
C GLN A 63 -12.96 -13.49 -9.78
N GLY A 64 -12.73 -13.22 -11.07
CA GLY A 64 -13.75 -13.44 -12.09
C GLY A 64 -13.89 -14.93 -12.31
N GLY A 65 -15.14 -15.42 -12.38
CA GLY A 65 -15.44 -16.80 -12.76
C GLY A 65 -15.03 -17.11 -14.19
#